data_AF-A0AAJ4BC92-F1
#
_entry.id   AF-A0AAJ4BC92-F1
#
_cell.length_a   1.000
_cell.length_b   1.000
_cell.length_c   1.000
_cell.angle_alpha   90.00
_cell.angle_beta   90.00
_cell.angle_gamma   90.00
#
_symmetry.space_group_name_H-M   'P 1'
#
loop_
_entity.id
_entity.type
_entity.pdbx_description
1 polymer ?
#
loop_
_entity_poly.entity_id
_entity_poly.type
_entity_poly.pdbx_seq_one_letter_code
_entity_poly.pdbx_strand_id
1 'polypeptide(L)'
;MHNTPDLESIVISSFQSQEPESCRSSDVPLDPSRVRAFFQRASKIDSRTLHDRYEWAPCYLEGSLKYNGQVCTWQVRAGATGVVQCPSAEQYFTCEECSDLFAKPGD
;
A
#
# COMPACT_ATOMS: atom_id res chain seq x y z
N MET A 1 -24.98 0.52 3.64
CA MET A 1 -23.95 0.27 4.67
C MET A 1 -22.66 -0.02 3.91
N HIS A 2 -21.82 0.99 3.68
CA HIS A 2 -20.53 0.76 3.03
C HIS A 2 -19.62 0.13 4.09
N ASN A 3 -19.33 -1.16 3.93
CA ASN A 3 -18.47 -1.92 4.82
C ASN A 3 -17.02 -1.56 4.51
N THR A 4 -16.66 -0.29 4.73
CA THR A 4 -15.30 0.21 4.54
C THR A 4 -14.42 -0.45 5.58
N PRO A 5 -13.27 -1.02 5.20
CA PRO A 5 -12.36 -1.61 6.18
C PRO A 5 -11.96 -0.57 7.22
N ASP A 6 -12.07 -0.94 8.49
CA ASP A 6 -11.67 -0.10 9.60
C ASP A 6 -10.14 -0.16 9.70
N LEU A 7 -9.51 0.94 9.30
CA LEU A 7 -8.07 1.09 9.16
C LEU A 7 -7.59 2.11 10.20
N GLU A 8 -7.07 1.61 11.30
CA GLU A 8 -6.58 2.42 12.43
C GLU A 8 -5.08 2.20 12.66
N SER A 9 -4.47 3.09 13.46
CA SER A 9 -3.09 2.93 13.95
C SER A 9 -2.08 2.59 12.87
N ILE A 10 -2.17 3.26 11.71
CA ILE A 10 -1.22 3.07 10.61
C ILE A 10 0.12 3.67 11.04
N VAL A 11 1.12 2.81 11.13
CA VAL A 11 2.51 3.15 11.44
C VAL A 11 3.35 2.74 10.26
N ILE A 12 4.19 3.65 9.79
CA ILE A 12 5.22 3.36 8.79
C ILE A 12 6.44 2.85 9.54
N SER A 13 6.90 1.66 9.20
CA SER A 13 8.08 1.04 9.83
C SER A 13 9.35 1.44 9.09
N SER A 14 9.41 1.15 7.78
CA SER A 14 10.58 1.45 6.96
C SER A 14 10.24 1.49 5.48
N PHE A 15 11.14 2.07 4.70
CA PHE A 15 11.14 1.98 3.25
C PHE A 15 12.14 0.89 2.82
N GLN A 16 11.72 0.03 1.91
CA GLN A 16 12.55 -0.98 1.29
C GLN A 16 12.67 -0.70 -0.20
N SER A 17 13.89 -0.84 -0.73
CA SER A 17 14.13 -0.78 -2.17
C SER A 17 15.18 -1.82 -2.53
N GLN A 18 14.83 -2.69 -3.46
CA GLN A 18 15.78 -3.62 -4.08
C GLN A 18 16.70 -2.88 -5.07
N GLU A 19 16.29 -1.70 -5.53
CA GLU A 19 17.04 -0.84 -6.44
C GLU A 19 17.12 0.59 -5.86
N PRO A 20 17.87 0.82 -4.77
CA PRO A 20 17.92 2.10 -4.06
C PRO A 20 18.47 3.26 -4.92
N GLU A 21 19.17 2.93 -6.00
CA GLU A 21 19.71 3.90 -6.95
C GLU A 21 18.63 4.46 -7.89
N SER A 22 17.64 3.62 -8.22
CA SER A 22 16.58 3.88 -9.20
C SER A 22 15.23 4.22 -8.53
N CYS A 23 14.89 3.56 -7.42
CA CYS A 23 13.69 3.84 -6.64
C CYS A 23 14.02 4.24 -5.20
N ARG A 24 13.66 5.47 -4.85
CA ARG A 24 13.90 6.10 -3.55
C ARG A 24 12.59 6.24 -2.78
N SER A 25 12.69 6.57 -1.50
CA SER A 25 11.51 6.87 -0.68
C SER A 25 10.66 8.02 -1.25
N SER A 26 11.28 8.94 -1.99
CA SER A 26 10.58 10.02 -2.71
C SER A 26 9.66 9.54 -3.84
N ASP A 27 9.83 8.31 -4.33
CA ASP A 27 8.96 7.69 -5.34
C ASP A 27 7.75 6.98 -4.71
N VAL A 28 7.78 6.81 -3.39
CA VAL A 28 6.64 6.36 -2.58
C VAL A 28 6.37 7.39 -1.48
N PRO A 29 5.94 8.62 -1.82
CA PRO A 29 5.73 9.70 -0.85
C PRO A 29 4.40 9.51 -0.10
N LEU A 30 4.27 8.39 0.62
CA LEU A 30 3.07 8.06 1.37
C LEU A 30 3.30 8.27 2.87
N ASP A 31 2.63 9.28 3.42
CA ASP A 31 2.45 9.44 4.86
C ASP A 31 1.32 8.54 5.39
N PRO A 32 1.19 8.32 6.71
CA PRO A 32 0.16 7.44 7.29
C PRO A 32 -1.26 7.77 6.82
N SER A 33 -1.57 9.06 6.63
CA SER A 33 -2.85 9.52 6.09
C SER A 33 -3.08 9.12 4.63
N ARG A 34 -2.04 9.18 3.79
CA ARG A 34 -2.10 8.76 2.38
C ARG A 34 -2.18 7.25 2.27
N VAL A 35 -1.47 6.52 3.11
CA VAL A 35 -1.59 5.05 3.23
C VAL A 35 -3.03 4.67 3.59
N ARG A 36 -3.65 5.37 4.53
CA ARG A 36 -5.06 5.14 4.86
C ARG A 36 -5.96 5.37 3.66
N ALA A 37 -5.80 6.52 3.00
CA ALA A 37 -6.57 6.86 1.81
C ALA A 37 -6.38 5.84 0.69
N PHE A 38 -5.16 5.33 0.51
CA PHE A 38 -4.85 4.28 -0.45
C PHE A 38 -5.67 3.03 -0.14
N PHE A 39 -5.59 2.46 1.06
CA PHE A 39 -6.35 1.24 1.39
C PHE A 39 -7.87 1.46 1.42
N GLN A 40 -8.34 2.69 1.63
CA GLN A 40 -9.77 3.02 1.53
C GLN A 40 -10.28 3.13 0.09
N ARG A 41 -9.43 3.56 -0.85
CA ARG A 41 -9.76 3.70 -2.27
C ARG A 41 -9.40 2.47 -3.10
N ALA A 42 -8.41 1.71 -2.65
CA ALA A 42 -7.88 0.56 -3.37
C ALA A 42 -8.91 -0.56 -3.45
N SER A 43 -8.95 -1.22 -4.60
CA SER A 43 -9.75 -2.40 -4.82
C SER A 43 -8.95 -3.64 -4.44
N LYS A 44 -9.60 -4.57 -3.72
CA LYS A 44 -9.00 -5.86 -3.39
C LYS A 44 -8.90 -6.72 -4.64
N ILE A 45 -7.74 -7.30 -4.86
CA ILE A 45 -7.46 -8.20 -5.97
C ILE A 45 -6.85 -9.51 -5.47
N ASP A 46 -6.89 -10.54 -6.29
CA ASP A 46 -6.21 -11.81 -6.04
C ASP A 46 -4.73 -11.74 -6.46
N SER A 47 -3.89 -12.59 -5.86
CA SER A 47 -2.45 -12.68 -6.17
C SER A 47 -2.18 -12.89 -7.65
N ARG A 48 -3.03 -13.67 -8.33
CA ARG A 48 -2.93 -13.90 -9.76
C ARG A 48 -3.05 -12.60 -10.55
N THR A 49 -4.08 -11.79 -10.27
CA THR A 49 -4.29 -10.50 -10.94
C THR A 49 -3.12 -9.55 -10.67
N LEU A 50 -2.58 -9.55 -9.45
CA LEU A 50 -1.41 -8.76 -9.11
C LEU A 50 -0.20 -9.13 -9.97
N HIS A 51 0.13 -10.42 -10.04
CA HIS A 51 1.28 -10.91 -10.82
C HIS A 51 1.10 -10.79 -12.33
N ASP A 52 -0.12 -10.96 -12.85
CA ASP A 52 -0.39 -11.00 -14.28
C ASP A 52 -0.57 -9.59 -14.89
N ARG A 53 -1.09 -8.63 -14.09
CA ARG A 53 -1.47 -7.30 -14.58
C ARG A 53 -0.64 -6.14 -14.07
N TYR A 54 0.05 -6.28 -12.94
CA TYR A 54 0.76 -5.17 -12.32
C TYR A 54 2.25 -5.46 -12.22
N GLU A 55 3.05 -4.48 -12.61
CA GLU A 55 4.50 -4.56 -12.47
C GLU A 55 4.88 -4.53 -10.99
N TRP A 56 5.65 -5.53 -10.56
CA TRP A 56 6.09 -5.64 -9.18
C TRP A 56 7.22 -4.65 -8.92
N ALA A 57 6.88 -3.45 -8.45
CA ALA A 57 7.88 -2.43 -8.20
C ALA A 57 8.95 -2.93 -7.20
N PRO A 58 10.25 -2.64 -7.46
CA PRO A 58 11.36 -3.10 -6.62
C PRO A 58 11.38 -2.42 -5.24
N CYS A 59 10.56 -1.39 -5.03
CA CYS A 59 10.50 -0.58 -3.84
C CYS A 59 9.09 -0.49 -3.25
N TYR A 60 9.05 -0.39 -1.93
CA TYR A 60 7.82 -0.32 -1.14
C TYR A 60 8.06 0.33 0.22
N LEU A 61 7.01 0.96 0.74
CA LEU A 61 6.90 1.27 2.15
C LEU A 61 6.27 0.07 2.86
N GLU A 62 6.79 -0.25 4.03
CA GLU A 62 6.21 -1.25 4.91
C GLU A 62 5.88 -0.65 6.27
N GLY A 63 4.93 -1.28 6.94
CA GLY A 63 4.45 -0.81 8.22
C GLY A 63 3.52 -1.78 8.92
N SER A 64 2.94 -1.30 10.00
CA SER A 64 1.91 -2.00 10.75
C SER A 64 0.63 -1.17 10.76
N LEU A 65 -0.51 -1.82 10.75
CA LEU A 65 -1.79 -1.18 10.95
C LEU A 65 -2.72 -2.06 11.77
N LYS A 66 -3.81 -1.49 12.24
CA LYS A 66 -4.93 -2.22 12.82
C LYS A 66 -6.04 -2.30 11.78
N TYR A 67 -6.22 -3.48 11.19
CA TYR A 67 -7.24 -3.77 10.20
C TYR A 67 -8.39 -4.52 10.87
N ASN A 68 -9.58 -3.92 10.93
CA ASN A 68 -10.78 -4.47 11.59
C ASN A 68 -10.49 -4.97 13.02
N GLY A 69 -9.76 -4.19 13.81
CA GLY A 69 -9.41 -4.57 15.18
C GLY A 69 -8.15 -5.42 15.32
N GLN A 70 -7.63 -6.00 14.23
CA GLN A 70 -6.50 -6.92 14.24
C GLN A 70 -5.21 -6.23 13.79
N VAL A 71 -4.11 -6.48 14.49
CA VAL A 71 -2.79 -5.98 14.08
C VAL A 71 -2.29 -6.78 12.88
N CYS A 72 -2.05 -6.08 11.78
CA CYS A 72 -1.57 -6.63 10.53
C CYS A 72 -0.39 -5.80 10.03
N THR A 73 0.49 -6.42 9.25
CA THR A 73 1.51 -5.67 8.53
C THR A 73 0.98 -5.27 7.16
N TRP A 74 1.49 -4.16 6.64
CA TRP A 74 1.14 -3.69 5.31
C TRP A 74 2.37 -3.29 4.54
N GLN A 75 2.24 -3.35 3.22
CA GLN A 75 3.23 -2.90 2.26
C GLN A 75 2.51 -2.14 1.15
N VAL A 76 3.02 -0.99 0.74
CA VAL A 76 2.56 -0.26 -0.45
C VAL A 76 3.74 0.04 -1.35
N ARG A 77 3.63 -0.39 -2.59
CA ARG A 77 4.65 -0.29 -3.65
C ARG A 77 4.44 0.98 -4.46
N ALA A 78 5.51 1.47 -5.09
CA ALA A 78 5.47 2.61 -6.01
C ALA A 78 4.47 2.42 -7.17
N GLY A 79 4.24 1.18 -7.60
CA GLY A 79 3.29 0.82 -8.66
C GLY A 79 1.82 0.85 -8.25
N ALA A 80 1.44 1.64 -7.25
CA ALA A 80 0.08 1.73 -6.72
C ALA A 80 -0.56 0.38 -6.32
N THR A 81 0.28 -0.57 -5.91
CA THR A 81 -0.13 -1.88 -5.39
C THR A 81 0.18 -1.97 -3.92
N GLY A 82 -0.69 -2.63 -3.16
CA GLY A 82 -0.54 -2.81 -1.73
C GLY A 82 -0.86 -4.22 -1.28
N VAL A 83 -0.28 -4.61 -0.16
CA VAL A 83 -0.47 -5.90 0.47
C VAL A 83 -0.73 -5.66 1.94
N VAL A 84 -1.77 -6.28 2.49
CA VAL A 84 -2.01 -6.35 3.93
C VAL A 84 -1.89 -7.81 4.34
N GLN A 85 -0.89 -8.09 5.16
CA GLN A 85 -0.64 -9.41 5.70
C GLN A 85 -1.15 -9.46 7.14
N CYS A 86 -2.30 -10.09 7.31
CA CYS A 86 -2.88 -10.39 8.62
C CYS A 86 -2.60 -11.85 8.98
N PRO A 87 -2.60 -12.22 10.28
CA PRO A 87 -2.44 -13.62 10.70
C PRO A 87 -3.55 -14.53 10.16
N SER A 88 -4.73 -13.98 9.86
CA SER A 88 -5.85 -14.75 9.29
C SER A 88 -5.73 -14.99 7.79
N ALA A 89 -5.18 -14.03 7.04
CA ALA A 89 -5.05 -14.08 5.58
C ALA A 89 -4.19 -12.93 5.05
N GLU A 90 -3.53 -13.15 3.91
CA GLU A 90 -2.94 -12.08 3.10
C GLU A 90 -3.96 -11.53 2.10
N GLN A 91 -3.94 -10.22 1.90
CA GLN A 91 -4.86 -9.50 1.03
C GLN A 91 -4.08 -8.55 0.13
N TYR A 92 -4.37 -8.60 -1.17
CA TYR A 92 -3.75 -7.73 -2.15
C TYR A 92 -4.71 -6.64 -2.60
N PHE A 93 -4.15 -5.47 -2.88
CA PHE A 93 -4.89 -4.27 -3.21
C PHE A 93 -4.19 -3.57 -4.38
N THR A 94 -5.00 -2.96 -5.24
CA THR A 94 -4.52 -2.09 -6.31
C THR A 94 -5.38 -0.86 -6.39
N CYS A 95 -4.79 0.29 -6.70
CA CYS A 95 -5.53 1.52 -6.85
C CYS A 95 -5.04 2.31 -8.07
N GLU A 96 -5.72 2.10 -9.18
CA GLU A 96 -5.44 2.82 -10.44
C GLU A 96 -5.78 4.32 -10.32
N GLU A 97 -6.79 4.65 -9.52
CA GLU A 97 -7.25 6.03 -9.29
C GLU A 97 -6.49 6.73 -8.15
N CYS A 98 -5.46 6.11 -7.56
CA CYS A 98 -4.69 6.67 -6.44
C CYS A 98 -3.43 7.39 -6.89
N SER A 99 -3.22 7.62 -8.19
CA SER A 99 -2.01 8.30 -8.69
C SER A 99 -1.78 9.65 -8.02
N ASP A 100 -2.83 10.34 -7.59
CA ASP A 100 -2.78 11.58 -6.80
C ASP A 100 -2.06 11.41 -5.45
N LEU A 101 -2.18 10.24 -4.81
CA LEU A 101 -1.53 9.95 -3.53
C LEU A 101 -0.02 9.74 -3.69
N PHE A 102 0.41 9.29 -4.88
CA PHE A 102 1.81 9.09 -5.25
C PHE A 102 2.41 10.32 -5.96
N ALA A 103 1.58 11.30 -6.33
CA ALA A 103 2.05 12.56 -6.89
C ALA A 103 2.92 13.31 -5.86
N LYS A 104 4.05 13.84 -6.34
CA LYS A 104 4.90 14.74 -5.54
C LYS A 104 4.10 16.03 -5.29
N PRO A 105 4.16 16.60 -4.08
CA PRO A 105 3.48 17.87 -3.82
C PRO A 105 4.13 18.96 -4.68
N GLY A 106 3.44 19.40 -5.74
CA GLY A 106 3.87 20.51 -6.60
C GLY A 106 3.86 20.28 -8.12
N ASP A 107 3.25 19.21 -8.63
CA ASP A 107 2.92 19.05 -10.07
C ASP A 107 1.53 19.62 -10.40
#